data_AF-A0A7X9KER2-F1
#
_entry.id   AF-A0A7X9KER2-F1
#
_cell.length_a   1.000
_cell.length_b   1.000
_cell.length_c   1.000
_cell.angle_alpha   90.00
_cell.angle_beta   90.00
_cell.angle_gamma   90.00
#
_symmetry.space_group_name_H-M   'P 1'
#
loop_
_entity.id
_entity.type
_entity.pdbx_description
1 polymer ?
#
loop_
_entity_poly.entity_id
_entity_poly.type
_entity_poly.pdbx_seq_one_letter_code
_entity_poly.pdbx_strand_id
1 'polypeptide(L)'
;MRSIDRLLASRLFLKVLSVLVAVLIWFYLASDRGTEVVRTVTVPLEFLNVPADMSVTSGVRDVDIQVSGTREDTLLKMDTIASQVDLKGLGP
;
A
#
# COMPACT_ATOMS: atom_id res chain seq x y z
N MET A 1 32.69 26.17 -31.71
CA MET A 1 32.88 25.71 -30.32
C MET A 1 32.84 26.86 -29.30
N ARG A 2 33.58 27.97 -29.51
CA ARG A 2 33.65 29.13 -28.57
C ARG A 2 32.32 29.77 -28.11
N SER A 3 31.27 29.70 -28.93
CA SER A 3 29.97 30.30 -28.62
C SER A 3 29.18 29.47 -27.59
N ILE A 4 29.34 28.15 -27.64
CA ILE A 4 28.68 27.19 -26.74
C ILE A 4 29.32 27.31 -25.35
N ASP A 5 30.65 27.42 -25.29
CA ASP A 5 31.39 27.61 -24.03
C ASP A 5 30.96 28.89 -23.30
N ARG A 6 30.66 29.96 -24.05
CA ARG A 6 30.23 31.24 -23.48
C ARG A 6 28.79 31.20 -22.96
N LEU A 7 27.91 30.42 -23.61
CA LEU A 7 26.54 30.18 -23.14
C LEU A 7 26.55 29.26 -21.91
N LEU A 8 27.36 28.20 -21.94
CA LEU A 8 27.56 27.28 -20.82
C LEU A 8 28.19 27.95 -19.59
N ALA A 9 29.04 28.96 -19.79
CA ALA A 9 29.69 29.72 -18.70
C ALA A 9 28.87 30.95 -18.24
N SER A 10 27.70 31.21 -18.83
CA SER A 10 26.85 32.33 -18.43
C SER A 10 26.18 32.04 -17.09
N ARG A 11 26.34 32.94 -16.11
CA ARG A 11 25.73 32.81 -14.76
C ARG A 11 24.21 32.59 -14.80
N LEU A 12 23.55 33.15 -15.81
CA LEU A 12 22.11 33.01 -15.99
C LEU A 12 21.73 31.60 -16.49
N PHE A 13 22.53 31.05 -17.41
CA PHE A 13 22.37 29.68 -17.89
C PHE A 13 22.61 28.65 -16.78
N LEU A 14 23.69 28.80 -15.99
CA LEU A 14 23.95 27.90 -14.86
C LEU A 14 22.83 27.92 -13.81
N LYS A 15 22.24 29.10 -13.52
CA LYS A 15 21.11 29.20 -12.58
C LYS A 15 19.89 28.44 -13.09
N VAL A 16 19.51 28.64 -14.35
CA VAL A 16 18.36 27.94 -14.96
C VAL A 16 18.62 26.44 -15.01
N LEU A 17 19.82 26.03 -15.42
CA LEU A 17 20.21 24.62 -15.46
C LEU A 17 20.17 23.98 -14.07
N SER A 18 20.63 24.68 -13.04
CA SER A 18 20.58 24.20 -11.66
C SER A 18 19.14 23.97 -11.19
N VAL A 19 18.22 24.89 -11.47
CA VAL A 19 16.80 24.73 -11.11
C VAL A 19 16.18 23.60 -11.92
N LEU A 20 16.48 23.52 -13.22
CA LEU A 20 15.97 22.47 -14.09
C LEU A 20 16.42 21.08 -13.62
N VAL A 21 17.69 20.90 -13.26
CA VAL A 21 18.21 19.65 -12.70
C VAL A 21 17.54 19.34 -11.36
N ALA A 22 17.36 20.34 -10.48
CA ALA A 22 16.67 20.13 -9.22
C ALA A 22 15.21 19.67 -9.43
N VAL A 23 14.49 20.28 -10.37
CA VAL A 23 13.12 19.89 -10.74
C VAL A 23 13.08 18.48 -11.35
N LEU A 24 14.04 18.13 -12.20
CA LEU A 24 14.12 16.78 -12.79
C LEU A 24 14.40 15.73 -11.72
N ILE A 25 15.32 15.98 -10.79
CA ILE A 25 15.61 15.08 -9.67
C ILE A 25 14.39 14.97 -8.76
N TRP A 26 13.76 16.09 -8.42
CA TRP A 26 12.55 16.09 -7.60
C TRP A 26 11.44 15.29 -8.27
N PHE A 27 11.20 15.48 -9.57
CA PHE A 27 10.20 14.73 -10.32
C PHE A 27 10.53 13.23 -10.39
N TYR A 28 11.81 12.87 -10.57
CA TYR A 28 12.25 11.47 -10.56
C TYR A 28 11.98 10.80 -9.20
N LEU A 29 12.28 11.48 -8.08
CA LEU A 29 12.01 10.97 -6.73
C LEU A 29 10.51 10.98 -6.38
N ALA A 30 9.79 12.02 -6.78
CA ALA A 30 8.37 12.18 -6.49
C ALA A 30 7.47 11.33 -7.40
N SER A 31 8.00 10.81 -8.51
CA SER A 31 7.35 9.79 -9.33
C SER A 31 7.41 8.46 -8.59
N ASP A 32 6.60 8.36 -7.54
CA ASP A 32 6.48 7.23 -6.65
C ASP A 32 5.82 6.07 -7.41
N ARG A 33 6.63 5.29 -8.14
CA ARG A 33 6.18 4.22 -9.06
C ARG A 33 5.86 2.89 -8.38
N GLY A 34 5.64 2.89 -7.07
CA GLY A 34 5.37 1.64 -6.36
C GLY A 34 5.43 1.80 -4.87
N THR A 35 4.64 2.72 -4.30
CA THR A 35 4.34 2.58 -2.87
C THR A 35 3.62 1.26 -2.70
N GLU A 36 4.33 0.25 -2.22
CA GLU A 36 3.71 -0.88 -1.56
C GLU A 36 2.95 -0.30 -0.37
N VAL A 37 1.64 -0.20 -0.51
CA VAL A 37 0.79 0.36 0.52
C VAL A 37 0.43 -0.80 1.43
N VAL A 38 0.87 -0.71 2.67
CA VAL A 38 0.42 -1.61 3.72
C VAL A 38 -0.84 -1.01 4.33
N ARG A 39 -1.93 -1.77 4.30
CA ARG A 39 -3.20 -1.39 4.93
C ARG A 39 -3.65 -2.47 5.89
N THR A 40 -4.24 -2.05 6.99
CA THR A 40 -4.92 -2.93 7.94
C THR A 40 -6.42 -2.84 7.69
N VAL A 41 -7.06 -3.99 7.51
CA VAL A 41 -8.52 -4.13 7.40
C VAL A 41 -9.00 -4.93 8.58
N THR A 42 -9.96 -4.38 9.30
CA THR A 42 -10.64 -5.09 10.38
C THR A 42 -11.86 -5.78 9.80
N VAL A 43 -11.94 -7.10 9.97
CA VAL A 43 -12.98 -7.95 9.36
C VAL A 43 -13.65 -8.79 10.44
N PRO A 44 -14.99 -8.94 10.43
CA PRO A 44 -15.66 -9.80 11.39
C PRO A 44 -15.23 -11.26 11.23
N LEU A 45 -15.09 -11.96 12.35
CA LEU A 45 -14.77 -13.38 12.40
C LEU A 45 -16.05 -14.21 12.35
N GLU A 46 -16.19 -15.02 11.31
CA GLU A 46 -17.33 -15.91 11.13
C GLU A 46 -16.99 -17.35 11.55
N PHE A 47 -17.88 -17.99 12.30
CA PHE A 47 -17.75 -19.40 12.69
C PHE A 47 -18.62 -20.28 11.78
N LEU A 48 -17.99 -21.22 11.09
CA LEU A 48 -18.66 -22.17 10.21
C LEU A 48 -18.79 -23.53 10.89
N ASN A 49 -19.84 -24.27 10.50
CA ASN A 49 -20.10 -25.64 10.96
C ASN A 49 -20.16 -25.79 12.49
N VAL A 50 -20.75 -24.81 13.20
CA VAL A 50 -21.02 -24.93 14.64
C VAL A 50 -21.94 -26.14 14.87
N PRO A 51 -21.53 -27.15 15.66
CA PRO A 51 -22.38 -28.28 15.98
C PRO A 51 -23.67 -27.84 16.68
N ALA A 52 -24.80 -28.46 16.34
CA ALA A 52 -26.13 -28.04 16.83
C ALA A 52 -26.29 -28.15 18.36
N ASP A 53 -25.46 -28.96 19.01
CA ASP A 53 -25.39 -29.18 20.44
C ASP A 53 -24.34 -28.30 21.15
N MET A 54 -23.69 -27.38 20.43
CA MET A 54 -22.63 -26.53 20.97
C MET A 54 -22.91 -25.03 20.78
N SER A 55 -22.32 -24.23 21.66
CA SER A 55 -22.33 -22.76 21.58
C SER A 55 -20.90 -22.23 21.63
N VAL A 56 -20.58 -21.31 20.73
CA VAL A 56 -19.26 -20.69 20.64
C VAL A 56 -19.22 -19.44 21.51
N THR A 57 -18.36 -19.44 22.52
CA THR A 57 -18.04 -18.24 23.29
C THR A 57 -16.63 -17.78 22.93
N SER A 58 -16.52 -16.66 22.21
CA SER A 58 -15.26 -16.04 21.83
C SER A 58 -15.17 -14.62 22.36
N GLY A 59 -14.01 -14.24 22.91
CA GLY A 59 -13.68 -12.84 23.22
C GLY A 59 -13.25 -12.04 21.98
N VAL A 60 -13.00 -12.72 20.86
CA VAL A 60 -12.56 -12.13 19.60
C VAL A 60 -13.71 -12.13 18.61
N ARG A 61 -14.17 -10.95 18.23
CA ARG A 61 -15.24 -10.72 17.23
C ARG A 61 -14.69 -10.23 15.89
N ASP A 62 -13.62 -9.45 15.94
CA ASP A 62 -13.05 -8.77 14.80
C ASP A 62 -11.56 -9.13 14.73
N VAL A 63 -11.03 -9.32 13.51
CA VAL A 63 -9.61 -9.59 13.28
C VAL A 63 -8.99 -8.53 12.38
N ASP A 64 -7.77 -8.12 12.72
CA ASP A 64 -7.00 -7.18 11.93
C ASP A 64 -6.13 -7.93 10.92
N ILE A 65 -6.39 -7.71 9.63
CA ILE A 65 -5.66 -8.32 8.53
C ILE A 65 -4.81 -7.25 7.86
N GLN A 66 -3.51 -7.47 7.80
CA GLN A 66 -2.58 -6.57 7.11
C GLN A 66 -2.36 -7.06 5.68
N VAL A 67 -2.68 -6.21 4.71
CA VAL A 67 -2.52 -6.49 3.28
C VAL A 67 -1.49 -5.52 2.71
N SER A 68 -0.45 -6.04 2.07
CA SER A 68 0.52 -5.25 1.31
C SER A 68 0.33 -5.46 -0.18
N GLY A 69 0.43 -4.39 -0.96
CA GLY A 69 0.28 -4.45 -2.41
C GLY A 69 0.34 -3.09 -3.07
N THR A 70 0.15 -3.06 -4.39
CA THR A 70 0.07 -1.78 -5.11
C THR A 70 -1.16 -0.99 -4.64
N ARG A 71 -1.09 0.34 -4.74
CA ARG A 71 -2.20 1.22 -4.35
C ARG A 71 -3.51 0.89 -5.06
N GLU A 72 -3.43 0.44 -6.31
CA GLU A 72 -4.59 0.11 -7.13
C GLU A 72 -5.22 -1.22 -6.70
N ASP A 73 -4.40 -2.23 -6.41
CA ASP A 73 -4.87 -3.56 -5.99
C ASP A 73 -5.45 -3.56 -4.57
N THR A 74 -4.84 -2.79 -3.66
CA THR A 74 -5.26 -2.73 -2.25
C THR A 74 -6.60 -2.03 -2.06
N LEU A 75 -6.96 -1.06 -2.91
CA LEU A 75 -8.25 -0.34 -2.83
C LEU A 75 -9.42 -1.17 -3.37
N LEU A 76 -9.20 -1.99 -4.40
CA LEU A 76 -10.27 -2.70 -5.09
C LEU A 76 -10.71 -3.99 -4.38
N LYS A 77 -9.91 -4.53 -3.45
CA LYS A 77 -10.12 -5.86 -2.87
C LYS A 77 -10.48 -5.89 -1.38
N MET A 78 -10.55 -4.74 -0.70
CA MET A 78 -10.79 -4.72 0.76
C MET A 78 -12.14 -5.30 1.18
N ASP A 79 -13.18 -5.10 0.36
CA ASP A 79 -14.55 -5.57 0.63
C ASP A 79 -14.75 -7.07 0.34
N THR A 80 -13.77 -7.73 -0.29
CA THR A 80 -13.82 -9.17 -0.62
C THR A 80 -13.08 -10.03 0.41
N ILE A 81 -12.42 -9.42 1.40
CA ILE A 81 -11.70 -10.16 2.43
C ILE A 81 -12.73 -10.67 3.44
N ALA A 82 -12.73 -11.98 3.69
CA ALA A 82 -13.55 -12.62 4.71
C ALA A 82 -12.65 -13.44 5.65
N SER A 83 -13.03 -13.50 6.93
CA SER A 83 -12.33 -14.28 7.95
C SER A 83 -13.25 -15.35 8.51
N GLN A 84 -12.86 -16.62 8.36
CA GLN A 84 -13.70 -17.76 8.72
C GLN A 84 -12.92 -18.81 9.51
N VAL A 85 -13.56 -19.38 10.52
CA VAL A 85 -13.05 -20.50 11.32
C VAL A 85 -14.02 -21.66 11.19
N ASP A 86 -13.52 -22.79 10.68
CA ASP A 86 -14.29 -24.03 10.57
C ASP A 86 -14.20 -24.82 11.88
N LEU A 87 -15.35 -25.11 12.49
CA LEU A 87 -15.46 -25.88 13.73
C LEU A 87 -15.80 -27.35 13.50
N LYS A 88 -15.83 -27.80 12.24
CA LYS A 88 -16.16 -29.17 11.91
C LYS A 88 -15.21 -30.16 12.59
N GLY A 89 -15.79 -31.08 13.36
CA GLY A 89 -15.04 -32.14 14.03
C GLY A 89 -14.28 -31.69 15.27
N LEU A 90 -14.46 -30.44 15.72
CA LEU A 90 -14.01 -30.00 17.03
C LEU A 90 -14.99 -30.48 18.10
N GLY A 91 -14.44 -31.05 19.16
CA GLY A 91 -15.14 -31.39 20.38
C GLY A 91 -14.82 -30.40 21.51
N PRO A 92 -15.52 -30.52 22.65
CA PRO A 92 -15.24 -29.74 23.85
C PRO A 92 -13.87 -30.04 24.48
#